data_AF-A0A2P4XFT5-F1
#
_entry.id   AF-A0A2P4XFT5-F1
#
_cell.length_a   1.000
_cell.length_b   1.000
_cell.length_c   1.000
_cell.angle_alpha   90.00
_cell.angle_beta   90.00
_cell.angle_gamma   90.00
#
_symmetry.space_group_name_H-M   'P 1'
#
loop_
_entity.id
_entity.type
_entity.pdbx_description
1 polymer ?
#
loop_
_entity_poly.entity_id
_entity_poly.type
_entity_poly.pdbx_seq_one_letter_code
_entity_poly.pdbx_strand_id
1 'polypeptide(L)'
;MQEAYECELASDDEEVGEDYDSDDDGEEENEESDQVLGLERFNGEDYSMWRDKVITRIETLDEKYQRGLLKKDQPEATVVMMDFLDGTLEKPVISVSEEVTQEEAKARRWRHQHWTRARSELLNLFNQALPNVF
;
A
#
# COMPACT_ATOMS: atom_id res chain seq x y z
N MET A 1 -11.58 -24.72 47.50
CA MET A 1 -13.02 -24.39 47.38
C MET A 1 -13.41 -23.59 48.60
N GLN A 2 -13.72 -22.32 48.40
CA GLN A 2 -14.50 -21.38 49.22
C GLN A 2 -14.19 -19.98 48.64
N GLU A 3 -15.00 -19.48 47.70
CA GLU A 3 -16.24 -18.70 47.94
C GLU A 3 -15.97 -17.51 48.87
N ALA A 4 -15.79 -16.33 48.29
CA ALA A 4 -16.84 -15.35 47.97
C ALA A 4 -17.02 -14.38 49.15
N TYR A 5 -16.65 -13.11 48.92
CA TYR A 5 -17.12 -12.00 49.73
C TYR A 5 -17.80 -11.03 48.78
N GLU A 6 -19.11 -10.98 48.92
CA GLU A 6 -20.02 -10.04 48.29
C GLU A 6 -19.78 -8.63 48.85
N CYS A 7 -19.94 -7.63 47.99
CA CYS A 7 -20.23 -6.26 48.40
C CYS A 7 -21.40 -5.78 47.53
N GLU A 8 -22.60 -5.85 48.10
CA GLU A 8 -23.77 -5.09 47.64
C GLU A 8 -23.83 -3.72 48.34
N LEU A 9 -24.72 -2.89 47.79
CA LEU A 9 -25.24 -1.57 48.22
C LEU A 9 -24.55 -0.37 47.54
N ALA A 10 -25.25 0.64 47.03
CA ALA A 10 -26.64 0.88 46.64
C ALA A 10 -26.69 2.30 46.05
N SER A 11 -27.72 2.55 45.23
CA SER A 11 -28.41 3.84 45.02
C SER A 11 -27.81 4.90 44.08
N ASP A 12 -28.64 5.15 43.07
CA ASP A 12 -28.87 6.35 42.28
C ASP A 12 -28.41 7.68 42.89
N ASP A 13 -27.83 8.52 42.04
CA ASP A 13 -28.14 9.96 42.02
C ASP A 13 -28.06 10.45 40.56
N GLU A 14 -29.11 11.14 40.14
CA GLU A 14 -29.18 11.94 38.91
C GLU A 14 -28.08 13.02 38.96
N GLU A 15 -27.60 13.48 37.80
CA GLU A 15 -27.76 14.88 37.38
C GLU A 15 -26.89 15.28 36.18
N VAL A 16 -27.51 16.10 35.34
CA VAL A 16 -26.94 17.17 34.48
C VAL A 16 -25.84 16.80 33.47
N GLY A 17 -26.30 16.63 32.22
CA GLY A 17 -26.06 17.58 31.12
C GLY A 17 -24.63 18.05 30.84
N GLU A 18 -24.08 17.58 29.72
CA GLU A 18 -23.17 18.39 28.91
C GLU A 18 -23.59 18.26 27.44
N ASP A 19 -24.23 19.33 26.96
CA ASP A 19 -24.44 19.60 25.54
C ASP A 19 -23.06 19.87 24.93
N TYR A 20 -22.48 18.85 24.29
CA TYR A 20 -21.31 19.06 23.44
C TYR A 20 -21.78 19.59 22.10
N ASP A 21 -21.82 20.92 21.98
CA ASP A 21 -21.63 21.61 20.72
C ASP A 21 -20.22 21.23 20.22
N SER A 22 -20.12 20.10 19.53
CA SER A 22 -18.99 19.85 18.64
C SER A 22 -19.26 20.64 17.38
N ASP A 23 -18.58 21.78 17.28
CA ASP A 23 -18.21 22.36 16.00
C ASP A 23 -17.53 21.24 15.20
N ASP A 24 -18.32 20.55 14.37
CA ASP A 24 -17.83 19.68 13.32
C ASP A 24 -17.23 20.63 12.28
N ASP A 25 -16.00 21.07 12.55
CA ASP A 25 -15.07 21.50 11.52
C ASP A 25 -14.94 20.32 10.57
N GLY A 26 -15.85 20.29 9.59
CA GLY A 26 -15.70 19.52 8.39
C GLY A 26 -14.33 19.84 7.83
N GLU A 27 -13.36 19.01 8.18
CA GLU A 27 -12.18 18.78 7.38
C GLU A 27 -12.77 18.44 6.01
N GLU A 28 -12.85 19.46 5.14
CA GLU A 28 -12.84 19.26 3.72
C GLU A 28 -11.63 18.39 3.47
N GLU A 29 -11.89 17.07 3.47
CA GLU A 29 -11.12 16.11 2.74
C GLU A 29 -10.94 16.79 1.40
N ASN A 30 -9.74 17.33 1.19
CA ASN A 30 -9.24 17.54 -0.14
C ASN A 30 -9.28 16.14 -0.73
N GLU A 31 -10.43 15.80 -1.32
CA GLU A 31 -10.52 15.03 -2.55
C GLU A 31 -9.66 15.81 -3.55
N GLU A 32 -8.34 15.77 -3.32
CA GLU A 32 -7.30 15.96 -4.30
C GLU A 32 -7.74 15.02 -5.38
N SER A 33 -8.42 15.62 -6.36
CA SER A 33 -9.20 14.95 -7.35
C SER A 33 -8.40 13.75 -7.79
N ASP A 34 -8.92 12.56 -7.48
CA ASP A 34 -8.67 11.31 -8.17
C ASP A 34 -9.12 11.56 -9.63
N GLN A 35 -8.46 12.50 -10.31
CA GLN A 35 -8.30 12.46 -11.74
C GLN A 35 -7.64 11.12 -11.94
N VAL A 36 -8.47 10.10 -12.13
CA VAL A 36 -8.35 9.05 -13.13
C VAL A 36 -7.11 9.35 -13.97
N LEU A 37 -5.93 9.00 -13.44
CA LEU A 37 -4.63 9.22 -14.05
C LEU A 37 -4.53 8.17 -15.16
N GLY A 38 -5.36 8.37 -16.18
CA GLY A 38 -5.38 7.60 -17.40
C GLY A 38 -4.11 7.96 -18.13
N LEU A 39 -3.05 7.22 -17.82
CA LEU A 39 -1.84 7.22 -18.61
C LEU A 39 -2.25 7.01 -20.06
N GLU A 40 -1.99 8.01 -20.89
CA GLU A 40 -2.39 7.97 -22.29
C GLU A 40 -1.72 6.79 -23.00
N ARG A 41 -2.47 6.18 -23.92
CA ARG A 41 -1.89 5.18 -24.81
C ARG A 41 -0.83 5.84 -25.67
N PHE A 42 0.31 5.17 -25.82
CA PHE A 42 1.34 5.60 -26.74
C PHE A 42 0.79 5.63 -28.17
N ASN A 43 0.86 6.81 -28.79
CA ASN A 43 0.31 7.07 -30.12
C ASN A 43 1.37 7.01 -31.24
N GLY A 44 2.63 6.75 -30.91
CA GLY A 44 3.75 6.69 -31.86
C GLY A 44 4.58 7.97 -31.96
N GLU A 45 4.15 9.06 -31.32
CA GLU A 45 4.83 10.36 -31.31
C GLU A 45 5.31 10.72 -29.88
N ASP A 46 6.24 11.67 -29.77
CA ASP A 46 6.73 12.21 -28.49
C ASP A 46 7.10 11.18 -27.41
N TYR A 47 7.85 10.14 -27.81
CA TYR A 47 8.27 9.04 -26.92
C TYR A 47 8.88 9.53 -25.60
N SER A 48 9.71 10.58 -25.62
CA SER A 48 10.34 11.11 -24.40
C SER A 48 9.30 11.61 -23.40
N MET A 49 8.32 12.40 -23.86
CA MET A 49 7.27 12.94 -22.99
C MET A 49 6.32 11.84 -22.51
N TRP A 50 5.99 10.89 -23.36
CA TRP A 50 5.20 9.72 -22.96
C TRP A 50 5.95 8.87 -21.92
N ARG A 51 7.25 8.62 -22.13
CA ARG A 51 8.11 7.91 -21.19
C ARG A 51 8.16 8.60 -19.84
N ASP A 52 8.31 9.92 -19.82
CA ASP A 52 8.35 10.69 -18.57
C ASP A 52 7.00 10.56 -17.82
N LYS A 53 5.87 10.62 -18.52
CA LYS A 53 4.53 10.36 -17.93
C LYS A 53 4.42 8.94 -17.33
N VAL A 54 4.95 7.93 -18.03
CA VAL A 54 4.99 6.54 -17.51
C VAL A 54 5.80 6.46 -16.23
N ILE A 55 7.00 7.07 -16.21
CA ILE A 55 7.89 7.05 -15.04
C ILE A 55 7.22 7.74 -13.86
N THR A 56 6.69 8.95 -14.03
CA THR A 56 5.97 9.66 -12.96
C THR A 56 4.79 8.86 -12.42
N ARG A 57 4.07 8.15 -13.30
CA ARG A 57 2.95 7.29 -12.88
C ARG A 57 3.44 6.11 -12.03
N ILE A 58 4.57 5.50 -12.40
CA ILE A 58 5.21 4.41 -11.64
C ILE A 58 5.61 4.92 -10.25
N GLU A 59 6.30 6.05 -10.17
CA GLU A 59 6.70 6.68 -8.90
C GLU A 59 5.50 6.91 -7.99
N THR A 60 4.42 7.50 -8.52
CA THR A 60 3.18 7.74 -7.75
C THR A 60 2.57 6.45 -7.19
N LEU A 61 2.55 5.38 -8.00
CA LEU A 61 2.00 4.10 -7.57
C LEU A 61 2.87 3.40 -6.52
N ASP A 62 4.19 3.53 -6.63
CA ASP A 62 5.14 3.02 -5.64
C ASP A 62 5.00 3.77 -4.31
N GLU A 63 4.92 5.11 -4.34
CA GLU A 63 4.67 5.92 -3.15
C GLU A 63 3.32 5.59 -2.48
N LYS A 64 2.25 5.46 -3.27
CA LYS A 64 0.92 5.06 -2.78
C LYS A 64 0.99 3.70 -2.09
N TYR A 65 1.79 2.78 -2.64
CA TYR A 65 1.98 1.48 -2.02
C TYR A 65 2.73 1.55 -0.71
N GLN A 66 3.89 2.23 -0.68
CA GLN A 66 4.71 2.37 0.51
C GLN A 66 3.92 3.01 1.65
N ARG A 67 3.15 4.07 1.34
CA ARG A 67 2.23 4.69 2.31
C ARG A 67 1.19 3.70 2.81
N GLY A 68 0.66 2.85 1.94
CA GLY A 68 -0.29 1.80 2.29
C GLY A 68 0.30 0.69 3.17
N LEU A 69 1.59 0.39 3.04
CA LEU A 69 2.31 -0.54 3.92
C LEU A 69 2.52 0.07 5.30
N LEU A 70 2.95 1.33 5.34
CA LEU A 70 3.15 2.07 6.59
C LEU A 70 1.87 2.15 7.42
N LYS A 71 0.73 2.45 6.79
CA LYS A 71 -0.59 2.47 7.44
C LYS A 71 -1.03 1.10 8.02
N LYS A 72 -0.43 0.01 7.55
CA LYS A 72 -0.75 -1.37 7.97
C LYS A 72 0.30 -1.96 8.91
N ASP A 73 1.26 -1.16 9.37
CA ASP A 73 2.43 -1.61 10.13
C ASP A 73 3.17 -2.78 9.44
N GLN A 74 3.14 -2.81 8.10
CA GLN A 74 3.84 -3.80 7.29
C GLN A 74 5.25 -3.33 6.96
N PRO A 75 6.20 -4.26 6.73
CA PRO A 75 7.54 -3.88 6.32
C PRO A 75 7.50 -3.14 4.99
N GLU A 76 8.41 -2.20 4.83
CA GLU A 76 8.62 -1.45 3.59
C GLU A 76 8.82 -2.39 2.40
N ALA A 77 8.34 -1.97 1.22
CA ALA A 77 8.51 -2.77 0.02
C ALA A 77 10.00 -2.85 -0.34
N THR A 78 10.55 -4.05 -0.22
CA THR A 78 11.93 -4.38 -0.65
C THR A 78 12.11 -4.36 -2.16
N VAL A 79 11.01 -4.39 -2.91
CA VAL A 79 10.98 -4.37 -4.38
C VAL A 79 9.80 -3.51 -4.79
N VAL A 80 10.08 -2.48 -5.59
CA VAL A 80 9.08 -1.56 -6.15
C VAL A 80 9.04 -1.68 -7.68
N MET A 81 8.10 -1.01 -8.35
CA MET A 81 8.02 -1.05 -9.81
C MET A 81 9.19 -0.34 -10.48
N MET A 82 9.66 0.76 -9.90
CA MET A 82 10.78 1.54 -10.43
C MET A 82 12.05 0.70 -10.58
N ASP A 83 12.32 -0.21 -9.64
CA ASP A 83 13.47 -1.13 -9.69
C ASP A 83 13.51 -2.02 -10.96
N PHE A 84 12.36 -2.30 -11.58
CA PHE A 84 12.30 -3.06 -12.83
C PHE A 84 12.75 -2.23 -14.03
N LEU A 85 12.64 -0.90 -13.99
CA LEU A 85 13.12 -0.02 -15.06
C LEU A 85 14.64 0.07 -15.09
N ASP A 86 15.28 -0.09 -13.93
CA ASP A 86 16.73 -0.11 -13.80
C ASP A 86 17.35 -1.43 -14.30
N GLY A 87 16.53 -2.45 -14.57
CA GLY A 87 16.95 -3.72 -15.17
C GLY A 87 17.78 -4.62 -14.24
N THR A 88 17.93 -4.26 -12.97
CA THR A 88 18.79 -4.94 -12.00
C THR A 88 18.10 -6.06 -11.22
N LEU A 89 16.80 -6.28 -11.44
CA LEU A 89 16.03 -7.24 -10.65
C LEU A 89 15.95 -8.64 -11.25
N GLU A 90 16.71 -9.55 -10.66
CA GLU A 90 16.50 -11.00 -10.84
C GLU A 90 15.28 -11.49 -10.04
N LYS A 91 14.57 -12.48 -10.58
CA LYS A 91 13.42 -13.09 -9.91
C LYS A 91 13.86 -13.78 -8.61
N PRO A 92 13.25 -13.48 -7.46
CA PRO A 92 13.62 -14.12 -6.20
C PRO A 92 13.27 -15.61 -6.22
N VAL A 93 14.27 -16.46 -5.98
CA VAL A 93 14.12 -17.91 -5.82
C VAL A 93 13.91 -18.22 -4.34
N ILE A 94 12.80 -18.88 -4.00
CA ILE A 94 12.57 -19.41 -2.66
C ILE A 94 13.00 -20.88 -2.67
N SER A 95 14.27 -21.14 -2.35
CA SER A 95 14.77 -22.49 -2.10
C SER A 95 14.44 -22.92 -0.66
N VAL A 96 13.89 -24.13 -0.51
CA VAL A 96 13.43 -24.70 0.78
C VAL A 96 14.55 -25.51 1.47
N SER A 97 15.67 -25.77 0.78
CA SER A 97 16.69 -26.73 1.22
C SER A 97 17.82 -26.16 2.08
N GLU A 98 17.78 -24.88 2.41
CA GLU A 98 18.80 -24.23 3.24
C GLU A 98 18.23 -24.05 4.65
N GLU A 99 19.01 -24.34 5.70
CA GLU A 99 18.68 -23.98 7.08
C GLU A 99 18.73 -22.45 7.22
N VAL A 100 17.68 -21.78 6.75
CA VAL A 100 17.49 -20.34 6.93
C VAL A 100 16.78 -20.08 8.25
N THR A 101 17.17 -18.97 8.90
CA THR A 101 16.48 -18.51 10.11
C THR A 101 15.03 -18.13 9.80
N GLN A 102 14.18 -18.13 10.84
CA GLN A 102 12.77 -17.74 10.69
C GLN A 102 12.62 -16.30 10.14
N GLU A 103 13.51 -15.39 10.54
CA GLU A 103 13.52 -14.00 10.07
C GLU A 103 13.90 -13.92 8.59
N GLU A 104 14.94 -14.63 8.16
CA GLU A 104 15.33 -14.70 6.74
C GLU A 104 14.24 -15.34 5.89
N ALA A 105 13.60 -16.40 6.38
CA ALA A 105 12.46 -17.01 5.70
C ALA A 105 11.30 -16.01 5.55
N LYS A 106 11.01 -15.21 6.57
CA LYS A 106 9.99 -14.15 6.52
C LYS A 106 10.39 -13.05 5.52
N ALA A 107 11.64 -12.60 5.53
CA ALA A 107 12.15 -11.60 4.59
C ALA A 107 12.10 -12.09 3.13
N ARG A 108 12.50 -13.36 2.87
CA ARG A 108 12.40 -14.00 1.55
C ARG A 108 10.95 -14.04 1.05
N ARG A 109 9.98 -14.34 1.93
CA ARG A 109 8.54 -14.32 1.58
C ARG A 109 8.05 -12.91 1.22
N TRP A 110 8.36 -11.91 2.04
CA TRP A 110 7.99 -10.52 1.76
C TRP A 110 8.58 -10.04 0.44
N ARG A 111 9.88 -10.29 0.20
CA ARG A 111 10.54 -9.94 -1.06
C ARG A 111 9.85 -10.58 -2.27
N HIS A 112 9.47 -11.85 -2.17
CA HIS A 112 8.76 -12.53 -3.27
C HIS A 112 7.37 -11.96 -3.53
N GLN A 113 6.64 -11.61 -2.47
CA GLN A 113 5.33 -10.96 -2.57
C GLN A 113 5.44 -9.57 -3.21
N HIS A 114 6.37 -8.74 -2.73
CA HIS A 114 6.64 -7.41 -3.27
C HIS A 114 7.04 -7.48 -4.75
N TRP A 115 7.94 -8.40 -5.11
CA TRP A 115 8.34 -8.62 -6.50
C TRP A 115 7.17 -9.02 -7.40
N THR A 116 6.32 -9.95 -6.95
CA THR A 116 5.17 -10.42 -7.74
C THR A 116 4.15 -9.32 -7.96
N ARG A 117 3.88 -8.51 -6.93
CA ARG A 117 3.00 -7.35 -7.00
C ARG A 117 3.54 -6.30 -7.96
N ALA A 118 4.78 -5.85 -7.75
CA ALA A 118 5.39 -4.82 -8.58
C ALA A 118 5.44 -5.23 -10.05
N ARG A 119 5.84 -6.48 -10.34
CA ARG A 119 5.82 -7.00 -11.71
C ARG A 119 4.41 -7.01 -12.31
N SER A 120 3.41 -7.44 -11.56
CA SER A 120 2.03 -7.53 -12.06
C SER A 120 1.43 -6.15 -12.35
N GLU A 121 1.65 -5.19 -11.44
CA GLU A 121 1.21 -3.81 -11.61
C GLU A 121 1.90 -3.12 -12.79
N LEU A 122 3.21 -3.34 -12.95
CA LEU A 122 3.96 -2.80 -14.07
C LEU A 122 3.47 -3.36 -15.41
N LEU A 123 3.21 -4.67 -15.48
CA LEU A 123 2.61 -5.29 -16.67
C LEU A 123 1.22 -4.73 -16.95
N ASN A 124 0.40 -4.56 -15.91
CA ASN A 124 -0.93 -3.96 -16.05
C ASN A 124 -0.85 -2.52 -16.57
N LEU A 125 0.10 -1.72 -16.09
CA LEU A 125 0.34 -0.37 -16.57
C LEU A 125 0.71 -0.36 -18.05
N PHE A 126 1.66 -1.21 -18.46
CA PHE A 126 2.05 -1.30 -19.87
C PHE A 126 0.92 -1.82 -20.77
N ASN A 127 0.10 -2.77 -20.28
CA ASN A 127 -1.09 -3.26 -20.98
C ASN A 127 -2.09 -2.14 -21.30
N GLN A 128 -2.18 -1.14 -20.43
CA GLN A 128 -3.04 0.03 -20.63
C GLN A 128 -2.39 1.10 -21.50
N ALA A 129 -1.09 1.32 -21.32
CA ALA A 129 -0.35 2.42 -21.94
C ALA A 129 0.16 2.09 -23.36
N LEU A 130 0.23 0.83 -23.75
CA LEU A 130 0.69 0.43 -25.08
C LEU A 130 -0.49 -0.05 -25.95
N PRO A 131 -0.54 0.31 -27.24
CA PRO A 131 -1.65 -0.05 -28.13
C PRO A 131 -1.70 -1.54 -28.52
N ASN A 132 -0.58 -2.26 -28.43
CA ASN A 132 -0.48 -3.70 -28.69
C ASN A 132 0.44 -4.32 -27.64
N VAL A 133 -0.11 -5.08 -26.70
CA VAL A 133 0.68 -5.65 -25.60
C VAL A 133 0.54 -7.17 -25.69
N PHE A 134 1.70 -7.82 -25.78
CA PHE A 134 1.94 -9.19 -26.27
C PHE A 134 1.28 -10.30 -25.45
#